data_AF-A0A0Q4EN76-F1
#
_entry.id   AF-A0A0Q4EN76-F1
#
_cell.length_a   1.000
_cell.length_b   1.000
_cell.length_c   1.000
_cell.angle_alpha   90.00
_cell.angle_beta   90.00
_cell.angle_gamma   90.00
#
_symmetry.space_group_name_H-M   'P 1'
#
loop_
_entity.id
_entity.type
_entity.pdbx_description
1 polymer ?
#
loop_
_entity_poly.entity_id
_entity_poly.type
_entity_poly.pdbx_seq_one_letter_code
_entity_poly.pdbx_strand_id
1 'polypeptide(L)'
;MMTQKERMLAGELYIADDPELVEDAARAAAWCDRYNRAATATAQERHALLVEGLGHAGRGATIRPPFHCDYGFNIDLGEGAFLNFGCTVLDVVSVRIGAGTQVGPGVQILTADHPRDPVQRDRMLEFGRPVIIGRNVWIGGGALILPGITVGDNAIVGAGSVVTRDVRAGATVAGNPARLLR
;
A
#
# COMPACT_ATOMS: atom_id res chain seq x y z
N MET A 1 -22.87 -18.45 -1.06
CA MET A 1 -21.74 -18.29 -0.11
C MET A 1 -20.83 -17.23 -0.70
N MET A 2 -20.15 -16.44 0.13
CA MET A 2 -19.16 -15.49 -0.37
C MET A 2 -17.96 -16.20 -1.00
N THR A 3 -17.42 -15.67 -2.09
CA THR A 3 -16.15 -16.13 -2.69
C THR A 3 -14.95 -15.79 -1.79
N GLN A 4 -13.76 -16.34 -2.06
CA GLN A 4 -12.56 -15.97 -1.30
C GLN A 4 -12.17 -14.53 -1.53
N LYS A 5 -12.36 -14.00 -2.75
CA LYS A 5 -12.17 -12.58 -3.05
C LYS A 5 -13.13 -11.68 -2.28
N GLU A 6 -14.41 -12.02 -2.19
CA GLU A 6 -15.37 -11.26 -1.39
C GLU A 6 -14.98 -11.22 0.11
N ARG A 7 -14.49 -12.34 0.64
CA ARG A 7 -13.95 -12.42 2.02
C ARG A 7 -12.70 -11.56 2.19
N MET A 8 -11.74 -11.68 1.26
CA MET A 8 -10.50 -10.90 1.26
C MET A 8 -10.82 -9.41 1.31
N LEU A 9 -11.66 -8.92 0.39
CA LEU A 9 -12.03 -7.51 0.30
C LEU A 9 -12.81 -7.01 1.51
N ALA A 10 -13.54 -7.90 2.20
CA ALA A 10 -14.20 -7.59 3.48
C ALA A 10 -13.23 -7.57 4.68
N GLY A 11 -11.96 -7.94 4.49
CA GLY A 11 -10.97 -8.09 5.56
C GLY A 11 -11.18 -9.34 6.43
N GLU A 12 -12.01 -10.28 5.97
CA GLU A 12 -12.26 -11.55 6.65
C GLU A 12 -11.13 -12.55 6.38
N LEU A 13 -11.15 -13.68 7.09
CA LEU A 13 -10.28 -14.81 6.76
C LEU A 13 -10.63 -15.37 5.38
N TYR A 14 -9.62 -15.45 4.51
CA TYR A 14 -9.72 -16.03 3.18
C TYR A 14 -8.55 -16.98 2.90
N ILE A 15 -8.72 -17.83 1.90
CA ILE A 15 -7.70 -18.76 1.40
C ILE A 15 -6.89 -18.04 0.31
N ALA A 16 -5.62 -17.76 0.58
CA ALA A 16 -4.81 -16.89 -0.28
C ALA A 16 -4.42 -17.52 -1.63
N ASP A 17 -4.39 -18.85 -1.73
CA ASP A 17 -4.10 -19.60 -2.95
C ASP A 17 -5.36 -19.95 -3.77
N ASP A 18 -6.50 -19.32 -3.47
CA ASP A 18 -7.70 -19.46 -4.28
C ASP A 18 -7.42 -19.11 -5.75
N PRO A 19 -7.90 -19.91 -6.72
CA PRO A 19 -7.59 -19.69 -8.13
C PRO A 19 -7.94 -18.29 -8.66
N GLU A 20 -9.02 -17.67 -8.16
CA GLU A 20 -9.40 -16.30 -8.56
C GLU A 20 -8.34 -15.30 -8.10
N LEU A 21 -7.89 -15.42 -6.85
CA LEU A 21 -6.87 -14.53 -6.27
C LEU A 21 -5.50 -14.73 -6.90
N VAL A 22 -5.13 -15.97 -7.21
CA VAL A 22 -3.88 -16.28 -7.91
C VAL A 22 -3.86 -15.65 -9.32
N GLU A 23 -4.99 -15.71 -10.04
CA GLU A 23 -5.09 -15.09 -11.35
C GLU A 23 -4.99 -13.56 -11.25
N ASP A 24 -5.68 -12.96 -10.28
CA ASP A 24 -5.63 -11.53 -9.99
C ASP A 24 -4.20 -11.06 -9.68
N ALA A 25 -3.48 -11.76 -8.80
CA ALA A 25 -2.09 -11.47 -8.45
C ALA A 25 -1.14 -11.63 -9.64
N ALA A 26 -1.37 -12.63 -10.51
CA ALA A 26 -0.58 -12.81 -11.73
C ALA A 26 -0.75 -11.63 -12.71
N ARG A 27 -1.97 -11.09 -12.84
CA ARG A 27 -2.23 -9.90 -13.67
C ARG A 27 -1.55 -8.66 -13.08
N ALA A 28 -1.59 -8.48 -11.77
CA ALA A 28 -0.91 -7.37 -11.09
C ALA A 28 0.62 -7.48 -11.22
N ALA A 29 1.18 -8.69 -11.10
CA ALA A 29 2.60 -8.94 -11.31
C ALA A 29 3.04 -8.58 -12.74
N ALA A 30 2.29 -9.02 -13.76
CA ALA A 30 2.54 -8.66 -15.16
C ALA A 30 2.44 -7.14 -15.40
N TRP A 31 1.51 -6.45 -14.72
CA TRP A 31 1.43 -5.00 -14.76
C TRP A 31 2.64 -4.33 -14.09
N CYS A 32 3.04 -4.76 -12.88
CA CYS A 32 4.22 -4.24 -12.19
C CYS A 32 5.47 -4.36 -13.08
N ASP A 33 5.60 -5.49 -13.77
CA ASP A 33 6.68 -5.78 -14.70
C ASP A 33 6.74 -4.78 -15.86
N ARG A 34 5.59 -4.42 -16.45
CA ARG A 34 5.52 -3.38 -17.48
C ARG A 34 5.82 -2.00 -16.91
N TYR A 35 5.21 -1.67 -15.77
CA TYR A 35 5.40 -0.39 -15.10
C TYR A 35 6.88 -0.13 -14.76
N ASN A 36 7.55 -1.14 -14.20
CA ASN A 36 8.94 -1.04 -13.75
C ASN A 36 9.93 -0.89 -14.90
N ARG A 37 9.60 -1.38 -16.10
CA ARG A 37 10.41 -1.18 -17.32
C ARG A 37 10.17 0.20 -17.98
N ALA A 38 9.15 0.95 -17.56
CA ALA A 38 8.82 2.28 -18.11
C ALA A 38 9.62 3.43 -17.46
N ALA A 39 10.83 3.18 -16.96
CA ALA A 39 11.66 4.19 -16.28
C ALA A 39 12.02 5.38 -17.19
N THR A 40 12.17 5.14 -18.50
CA THR A 40 12.49 6.16 -19.50
C THR A 40 11.26 6.79 -20.15
N ALA A 41 10.06 6.32 -19.84
CA ALA A 41 8.82 6.88 -20.39
C ALA A 41 8.59 8.32 -19.90
N THR A 42 7.74 9.06 -20.58
CA THR A 42 7.30 10.38 -20.13
C THR A 42 6.45 10.28 -18.86
N ALA A 43 6.27 11.40 -18.17
CA ALA A 43 5.38 11.44 -17.00
C ALA A 43 3.93 11.08 -17.36
N GLN A 44 3.46 11.50 -18.55
CA GLN A 44 2.11 11.20 -19.02
C GLN A 44 1.91 9.71 -19.32
N GLU A 45 2.87 9.07 -19.99
CA GLU A 45 2.82 7.64 -20.27
C GLU A 45 2.86 6.81 -18.97
N ARG A 46 3.74 7.15 -18.02
CA ARG A 46 3.74 6.49 -16.71
C ARG A 46 2.44 6.69 -15.95
N HIS A 47 1.86 7.88 -16.02
CA HIS A 47 0.58 8.15 -15.36
C HIS A 47 -0.55 7.34 -15.99
N ALA A 48 -0.58 7.16 -17.32
CA ALA A 48 -1.54 6.28 -17.98
C ALA A 48 -1.41 4.82 -17.50
N LEU A 49 -0.19 4.32 -17.30
CA LEU A 49 0.03 2.99 -16.72
C LEU A 49 -0.46 2.88 -15.27
N LEU A 50 -0.37 3.97 -14.47
CA LEU A 50 -0.95 3.99 -13.12
C LEU A 50 -2.48 3.91 -13.17
N VAL A 51 -3.13 4.65 -14.07
CA VAL A 51 -4.59 4.59 -14.26
C VAL A 51 -5.04 3.21 -14.73
N GLU A 52 -4.22 2.50 -15.50
CA GLU A 52 -4.50 1.14 -15.96
C GLU A 52 -4.49 0.10 -14.82
N GLY A 53 -3.48 0.16 -13.93
CA GLY A 53 -3.24 -0.92 -12.96
C GLY A 53 -3.65 -0.65 -11.52
N LEU A 54 -3.89 0.61 -11.15
CA LEU A 54 -4.33 0.96 -9.81
C LEU A 54 -5.85 1.16 -9.75
N GLY A 55 -6.42 1.01 -8.56
CA GLY A 55 -7.84 1.31 -8.32
C GLY A 55 -8.18 2.75 -8.65
N HIS A 56 -7.27 3.68 -8.31
CA HIS A 56 -7.35 5.07 -8.71
C HIS A 56 -5.96 5.74 -8.75
N ALA A 57 -5.73 6.59 -9.75
CA ALA A 57 -4.56 7.46 -9.83
C ALA A 57 -4.99 8.91 -10.11
N GLY A 58 -4.93 9.76 -9.10
CA GLY A 58 -5.29 11.18 -9.22
C GLY A 58 -4.29 11.95 -10.10
N ARG A 59 -4.73 13.06 -10.69
CA ARG A 59 -3.93 13.90 -11.59
C ARG A 59 -2.51 14.14 -11.02
N GLY A 60 -1.48 13.90 -11.85
CA GLY A 60 -0.09 14.13 -11.46
C GLY A 60 0.46 13.16 -10.40
N ALA A 61 -0.31 12.16 -9.95
CA ALA A 61 0.21 11.08 -9.12
C ALA A 61 1.34 10.36 -9.86
N THR A 62 2.42 10.10 -9.12
CA THR A 62 3.67 9.56 -9.67
C THR A 62 4.24 8.51 -8.73
N ILE A 63 4.64 7.37 -9.29
CA ILE A 63 5.48 6.39 -8.61
C ILE A 63 6.80 6.32 -9.36
N ARG A 64 7.92 6.26 -8.65
CA ARG A 64 9.22 5.99 -9.25
C ARG A 64 9.51 4.49 -9.25
N PRO A 65 9.72 3.86 -10.42
CA PRO A 65 10.01 2.43 -10.48
C PRO A 65 11.42 2.11 -9.92
N PRO A 66 11.63 0.94 -9.28
CA PRO A 66 10.68 -0.16 -9.19
C PRO A 66 9.60 0.05 -8.12
N PHE A 67 8.43 -0.53 -8.36
CA PHE A 67 7.26 -0.57 -7.49
C PHE A 67 6.73 -2.00 -7.43
N HIS A 68 6.21 -2.40 -6.28
CA HIS A 68 5.60 -3.72 -6.08
C HIS A 68 4.26 -3.58 -5.35
N CYS A 69 3.28 -4.36 -5.79
CA CYS A 69 1.99 -4.54 -5.09
C CYS A 69 1.43 -5.95 -5.29
N ASP A 70 0.42 -6.31 -4.51
CA ASP A 70 -0.24 -7.62 -4.63
C ASP A 70 -1.23 -7.62 -5.80
N TYR A 71 -2.08 -6.60 -5.88
CA TYR A 71 -3.24 -6.56 -6.78
C TYR A 71 -3.34 -5.27 -7.60
N GLY A 72 -2.86 -4.15 -7.07
CA GLY A 72 -2.94 -2.83 -7.68
C GLY A 72 -4.33 -2.19 -7.58
N PHE A 73 -5.40 -2.94 -7.89
CA PHE A 73 -6.77 -2.43 -7.92
C PHE A 73 -7.32 -1.98 -6.56
N ASN A 74 -6.65 -2.30 -5.45
CA ASN A 74 -7.01 -1.84 -4.11
C ASN A 74 -6.26 -0.57 -3.69
N ILE A 75 -5.43 0.01 -4.56
CA ILE A 75 -4.62 1.20 -4.26
C ILE A 75 -5.29 2.45 -4.85
N ASP A 76 -5.64 3.38 -3.97
CA ASP A 76 -6.13 4.72 -4.31
C ASP A 76 -5.02 5.76 -4.07
N LEU A 77 -4.47 6.34 -5.15
CA LEU A 77 -3.56 7.49 -5.08
C LEU A 77 -4.29 8.80 -5.34
N GLY A 78 -4.19 9.75 -4.40
CA GLY A 78 -4.72 11.09 -4.53
C GLY A 78 -3.95 11.96 -5.53
N GLU A 79 -4.51 13.13 -5.86
CA GLU A 79 -3.87 14.11 -6.73
C GLU A 79 -2.48 14.49 -6.24
N GLY A 80 -1.48 14.45 -7.13
CA GLY A 80 -0.10 14.81 -6.82
C GLY A 80 0.58 13.93 -5.76
N ALA A 81 0.01 12.78 -5.39
CA ALA A 81 0.67 11.83 -4.51
C ALA A 81 1.94 11.30 -5.18
N PHE A 82 3.02 11.18 -4.40
CA PHE A 82 4.33 10.80 -4.88
C PHE A 82 4.90 9.64 -4.06
N LEU A 83 5.25 8.54 -4.73
CA LEU A 83 6.00 7.44 -4.14
C LEU A 83 7.38 7.37 -4.79
N ASN A 84 8.42 7.35 -3.96
CA ASN A 84 9.79 7.26 -4.44
C ASN A 84 10.18 5.79 -4.71
N PHE A 85 11.43 5.59 -5.15
CA PHE A 85 11.96 4.30 -5.59
C PHE A 85 11.75 3.16 -4.59
N GLY A 86 11.40 1.97 -5.09
CA GLY A 86 11.43 0.73 -4.34
C GLY A 86 10.33 0.59 -3.28
N CYS A 87 9.24 1.35 -3.39
CA CYS A 87 8.11 1.18 -2.49
C CYS A 87 7.40 -0.16 -2.74
N THR A 88 6.92 -0.78 -1.67
CA THR A 88 6.09 -1.99 -1.71
C THR A 88 4.75 -1.71 -1.03
N VAL A 89 3.64 -2.00 -1.68
CA VAL A 89 2.28 -1.81 -1.15
C VAL A 89 1.53 -3.14 -1.23
N LEU A 90 1.43 -3.84 -0.10
CA LEU A 90 0.66 -5.10 -0.03
C LEU A 90 -0.82 -4.75 0.16
N ASP A 91 -1.59 -4.81 -0.93
CA ASP A 91 -2.95 -4.30 -1.06
C ASP A 91 -4.01 -5.41 -1.15
N VAL A 92 -3.92 -6.45 -0.31
CA VAL A 92 -5.01 -7.45 -0.18
C VAL A 92 -6.36 -6.82 0.16
N VAL A 93 -6.34 -5.68 0.86
CA VAL A 93 -7.49 -4.77 1.04
C VAL A 93 -7.10 -3.33 0.74
N SER A 94 -8.08 -2.42 0.80
CA SER A 94 -7.90 -1.02 0.38
C SER A 94 -6.71 -0.32 1.04
N VAL A 95 -5.90 0.34 0.22
CA VAL A 95 -4.86 1.30 0.61
C VAL A 95 -5.22 2.66 0.02
N ARG A 96 -5.42 3.67 0.86
CA ARG A 96 -5.67 5.04 0.40
C ARG A 96 -4.51 5.96 0.76
N ILE A 97 -4.00 6.69 -0.23
CA ILE A 97 -2.94 7.69 -0.05
C ILE A 97 -3.46 9.05 -0.54
N GLY A 98 -3.62 9.98 0.38
CA GLY A 98 -4.24 11.29 0.12
C GLY A 98 -3.42 12.19 -0.79
N ALA A 99 -4.06 13.27 -1.26
CA ALA A 99 -3.47 14.22 -2.18
C ALA A 99 -2.21 14.90 -1.63
N GLY A 100 -1.21 15.10 -2.47
CA GLY A 100 0.06 15.76 -2.15
C GLY A 100 0.94 15.01 -1.14
N THR A 101 0.58 13.79 -0.76
CA THR A 101 1.40 12.97 0.14
C THR A 101 2.69 12.51 -0.54
N GLN A 102 3.80 12.60 0.19
CA GLN A 102 5.14 12.27 -0.28
C GLN A 102 5.69 11.09 0.51
N VAL A 103 5.94 9.99 -0.19
CA VAL A 103 6.45 8.75 0.36
C VAL A 103 7.90 8.55 -0.09
N GLY A 104 8.80 8.43 0.88
CA GLY A 104 10.23 8.22 0.67
C GLY A 104 10.57 6.86 0.05
N PRO A 105 11.84 6.64 -0.34
CA PRO A 105 12.23 5.40 -1.01
C PRO A 105 12.18 4.21 -0.05
N GLY A 106 11.88 3.02 -0.56
CA GLY A 106 11.87 1.77 0.20
C GLY A 106 10.81 1.69 1.30
N VAL A 107 9.80 2.57 1.28
CA VAL A 107 8.67 2.50 2.22
C VAL A 107 7.81 1.28 1.90
N GLN A 108 7.34 0.62 2.96
CA GLN A 108 6.42 -0.51 2.86
C GLN A 108 5.09 -0.16 3.51
N ILE A 109 3.99 -0.36 2.78
CA ILE A 109 2.62 -0.15 3.26
C ILE A 109 1.91 -1.49 3.20
N LEU A 110 1.51 -2.02 4.35
CA LEU A 110 1.09 -3.41 4.47
C LEU A 110 -0.35 -3.48 4.95
N THR A 111 -1.23 -4.17 4.21
CA THR A 111 -2.60 -4.45 4.66
C THR A 111 -2.83 -5.91 5.02
N ALA A 112 -2.02 -6.83 4.48
CA ALA A 112 -2.09 -8.25 4.77
C ALA A 112 -1.61 -8.56 6.19
N ASP A 113 -2.30 -9.50 6.83
CA ASP A 113 -1.91 -10.05 8.12
C ASP A 113 -2.33 -11.53 8.22
N HIS A 114 -1.71 -12.28 9.13
CA HIS A 114 -1.91 -13.73 9.26
C HIS A 114 -2.49 -14.12 10.62
N PRO A 115 -3.25 -15.22 10.73
CA PRO A 115 -3.60 -15.80 12.01
C PRO A 115 -2.37 -16.03 12.90
N ARG A 116 -2.48 -15.68 14.18
CA ARG A 116 -1.42 -15.96 15.16
C ARG A 116 -1.48 -17.43 15.60
N ASP A 117 -2.68 -18.00 15.59
CA ASP A 117 -2.92 -19.43 15.76
C ASP A 117 -2.20 -20.23 14.65
N PRO A 118 -1.28 -21.15 14.99
CA PRO A 118 -0.53 -21.92 14.01
C PRO A 118 -1.43 -22.85 13.17
N VAL A 119 -2.47 -23.45 13.74
CA VAL A 119 -3.39 -24.36 13.03
C VAL A 119 -4.19 -23.61 11.97
N GLN A 120 -4.55 -22.36 12.23
CA GLN A 120 -5.19 -21.51 11.22
C GLN A 120 -4.18 -21.06 10.15
N ARG A 121 -2.96 -20.69 10.55
CA ARG A 121 -1.91 -20.24 9.63
C ARG A 121 -1.44 -21.35 8.68
N ASP A 122 -1.37 -22.60 9.15
CA ASP A 122 -1.02 -23.78 8.34
C ASP A 122 -2.05 -24.08 7.23
N ARG A 123 -3.24 -23.47 7.29
CA ARG A 123 -4.27 -23.56 6.25
C ARG A 123 -4.16 -22.47 5.19
N MET A 124 -3.04 -21.74 5.15
CA MET A 124 -2.79 -20.63 4.23
C MET A 124 -3.87 -19.54 4.32
N LEU A 125 -4.43 -19.34 5.52
CA LEU A 125 -5.39 -18.29 5.77
C LEU A 125 -4.70 -16.94 5.99
N GLU A 126 -5.28 -15.91 5.38
CA GLU A 126 -4.88 -14.51 5.50
C GLU A 126 -6.11 -13.66 5.84
N PHE A 127 -5.87 -12.44 6.35
CA PHE A 127 -6.91 -11.41 6.46
C PHE A 127 -6.31 -10.03 6.21
N GLY A 128 -7.16 -9.08 5.82
CA GLY A 128 -6.73 -7.73 5.50
C GLY A 128 -7.15 -6.70 6.56
N ARG A 129 -6.32 -5.69 6.80
CA ARG A 129 -6.70 -4.48 7.54
C ARG A 129 -6.33 -3.23 6.70
N PRO A 130 -7.32 -2.43 6.27
CA PRO A 130 -7.09 -1.26 5.43
C PRO A 130 -6.07 -0.28 6.02
N VAL A 131 -5.31 0.37 5.13
CA VAL A 131 -4.42 1.48 5.52
C VAL A 131 -4.92 2.77 4.89
N ILE A 132 -5.00 3.83 5.71
CA ILE A 132 -5.44 5.16 5.27
C ILE A 132 -4.35 6.16 5.59
N ILE A 133 -3.76 6.76 4.56
CA ILE A 133 -2.81 7.85 4.67
C ILE A 133 -3.50 9.12 4.15
N GLY A 134 -3.57 10.13 5.01
CA GLY A 134 -4.21 11.41 4.74
C GLY A 134 -3.51 12.24 3.66
N ARG A 135 -3.98 13.47 3.47
CA ARG A 135 -3.36 14.44 2.54
C ARG A 135 -2.12 15.08 3.14
N ASN A 136 -1.18 15.47 2.27
CA ASN A 136 0.03 16.21 2.62
C ASN A 136 0.85 15.53 3.75
N VAL A 137 0.83 14.20 3.81
CA VAL A 137 1.67 13.43 4.74
C VAL A 137 3.07 13.34 4.15
N TRP A 138 4.09 13.36 5.01
CA TRP A 138 5.45 13.00 4.61
C TRP A 138 5.90 11.74 5.33
N ILE A 139 6.26 10.70 4.56
CA ILE A 139 6.77 9.44 5.07
C ILE A 139 8.24 9.31 4.67
N GLY A 140 9.13 9.29 5.66
CA GLY A 140 10.57 9.13 5.46
C GLY A 140 10.91 7.75 4.87
N GLY A 141 12.04 7.68 4.16
CA GLY A 141 12.47 6.45 3.48
C GLY A 141 12.63 5.26 4.44
N GLY A 142 12.32 4.07 3.94
CA GLY A 142 12.44 2.81 4.68
C GLY A 142 11.46 2.65 5.86
N ALA A 143 10.45 3.51 5.98
CA ALA A 143 9.41 3.34 7.00
C ALA A 143 8.46 2.17 6.65
N LEU A 144 7.90 1.53 7.67
CA LEU A 144 6.89 0.47 7.57
C LEU A 144 5.59 0.97 8.17
N ILE A 145 4.51 0.96 7.38
CA ILE A 145 3.14 1.22 7.82
C ILE A 145 2.43 -0.13 7.94
N LEU A 146 2.11 -0.53 9.17
CA LEU A 146 1.52 -1.84 9.45
C LEU A 146 0.02 -1.91 9.11
N PRO A 147 -0.57 -3.12 9.10
CA PRO A 147 -1.99 -3.32 8.79
C PRO A 147 -2.92 -2.54 9.73
N GLY A 148 -3.96 -1.91 9.17
CA GLY A 148 -5.00 -1.22 9.93
C GLY A 148 -4.68 0.21 10.36
N ILE A 149 -3.53 0.75 9.92
CA ILE A 149 -3.05 2.04 10.38
C ILE A 149 -3.70 3.20 9.61
N THR A 150 -4.15 4.19 10.36
CA THR A 150 -4.50 5.52 9.84
C THR A 150 -3.41 6.54 10.17
N VAL A 151 -2.89 7.21 9.15
CA VAL A 151 -1.99 8.36 9.26
C VAL A 151 -2.75 9.61 8.87
N GLY A 152 -3.03 10.48 9.83
CA GLY A 152 -3.83 11.69 9.61
C GLY A 152 -3.13 12.75 8.75
N ASP A 153 -3.92 13.68 8.23
CA ASP A 153 -3.46 14.76 7.36
C ASP A 153 -2.28 15.56 7.95
N ASN A 154 -1.34 15.97 7.09
CA ASN A 154 -0.17 16.77 7.47
C ASN A 154 0.79 16.09 8.48
N ALA A 155 0.60 14.80 8.77
CA ALA A 155 1.51 14.08 9.66
C ALA A 155 2.88 13.84 9.01
N ILE A 156 3.88 13.62 9.86
CA ILE A 156 5.23 13.26 9.46
C ILE A 156 5.60 11.93 10.11
N VAL A 157 6.05 10.97 9.30
CA VAL A 157 6.65 9.71 9.74
C VAL A 157 8.14 9.76 9.43
N GLY A 158 8.99 9.69 10.45
CA GLY A 158 10.44 9.70 10.28
C GLY A 158 10.94 8.48 9.49
N ALA A 159 12.10 8.62 8.85
CA ALA A 159 12.74 7.51 8.14
C ALA A 159 12.98 6.30 9.05
N GLY A 160 12.87 5.09 8.50
CA GLY A 160 13.09 3.82 9.21
C GLY A 160 12.07 3.51 10.31
N SER A 161 10.97 4.27 10.40
CA SER A 161 9.98 4.08 11.47
C SER A 161 9.12 2.85 11.24
N VAL A 162 8.73 2.15 12.31
CA VAL A 162 7.74 1.06 12.27
C VAL A 162 6.45 1.52 12.93
N VAL A 163 5.48 1.94 12.11
CA VAL A 163 4.22 2.54 12.57
C VAL A 163 3.25 1.43 12.96
N THR A 164 3.08 1.26 14.27
CA THR A 164 2.27 0.21 14.91
C THR A 164 0.93 0.71 15.46
N ARG A 165 0.69 2.03 15.38
CA ARG A 165 -0.51 2.70 15.90
C ARG A 165 -0.83 3.90 15.02
N ASP A 166 -2.10 4.30 15.00
CA ASP A 166 -2.54 5.47 14.27
C ASP A 166 -1.75 6.72 14.64
N VAL A 167 -1.51 7.54 13.62
CA VAL A 167 -0.82 8.82 13.73
C VAL A 167 -1.84 9.93 13.56
N ARG A 168 -1.94 10.82 14.54
CA ARG A 168 -2.88 11.95 14.47
C ARG A 168 -2.47 12.93 13.38
N ALA A 169 -3.44 13.67 12.84
CA ALA A 169 -3.16 14.75 11.91
C ALA A 169 -2.16 15.76 12.51
N GLY A 170 -1.20 16.20 11.69
CA GLY A 170 -0.14 17.15 12.06
C GLY A 170 0.94 16.60 13.00
N ALA A 171 0.79 15.38 13.52
CA ALA A 171 1.76 14.78 14.43
C ALA A 171 3.04 14.36 13.69
N THR A 172 4.17 14.46 14.37
CA THR A 172 5.44 13.86 13.93
C THR A 172 5.74 12.63 14.77
N VAL A 173 5.91 11.47 14.14
CA VAL A 173 6.32 10.23 14.79
C VAL A 173 7.63 9.71 14.22
N ALA A 174 8.44 9.04 15.03
CA ALA A 174 9.60 8.30 14.54
C ALA A 174 9.97 7.09 15.43
N GLY A 175 10.77 6.18 14.89
CA GLY A 175 11.41 5.08 15.63
C GLY A 175 10.77 3.70 15.39
N ASN A 176 11.34 2.68 16.04
CA ASN A 176 10.84 1.30 16.00
C ASN A 176 10.60 0.79 17.44
N PRO A 177 9.33 0.70 17.90
CA PRO A 177 8.13 1.13 17.17
C PRO A 177 7.98 2.65 17.22
N ALA A 178 7.28 3.23 16.24
CA ALA A 178 7.15 4.67 16.11
C ALA A 178 6.50 5.30 17.36
N ARG A 179 7.00 6.46 17.77
CA ARG A 179 6.51 7.24 18.91
C ARG A 179 6.33 8.70 18.52
N LEU A 180 5.35 9.34 19.14
CA LEU A 180 5.12 10.78 19.01
C LEU A 180 6.38 11.53 19.45
N LEU A 181 6.88 12.40 18.59
CA LEU A 181 7.94 13.36 18.90
C LEU A 181 7.34 14.71 19.29
N ARG A 182 6.37 15.18 18.51
CA ARG A 182 5.60 16.41 18.72
C ARG A 182 4.33 16.41 17.88
#